data_AF-A0AAP7DD96-F1
#
_entry.id   AF-A0AAP7DD96-F1
#
_cell.length_a   1.000
_cell.length_b   1.000
_cell.length_c   1.000
_cell.angle_alpha   90.00
_cell.angle_beta   90.00
_cell.angle_gamma   90.00
#
_symmetry.space_group_name_H-M   'P 1'
#
loop_
_entity.id
_entity.type
_entity.pdbx_description
1 polymer ?
#
loop_
_entity_poly.entity_id
_entity_poly.type
_entity_poly.pdbx_seq_one_letter_code
_entity_poly.pdbx_strand_id
1 'polypeptide(L)'
;MKTLESPEQLTQLVDVLVMKASEKHDLNRRMANRARQFFRQQIRAQRDIDNNPYQSRRPTTQLDDGANKKDMLMGFAQALRTRTSDIGFEVGLKGTAGVIGREHNEGAQLSFTTRVNGFFDSKVGQWQGGVLTKRSYHMPKRTFIGWTPQLEKELLAMAAEHFALEDAT
;
A
#
# COMPACT_ATOMS: atom_id res chain seq x y z
N MET A 1 -11.48 -27.82 -5.71
CA MET A 1 -11.24 -26.39 -6.02
C MET A 1 -9.76 -26.14 -5.89
N LYS A 2 -9.04 -25.87 -6.99
CA LYS A 2 -7.62 -25.52 -6.92
C LYS A 2 -7.52 -24.11 -6.33
N THR A 3 -6.94 -23.99 -5.15
CA THR A 3 -6.47 -22.71 -4.62
C THR A 3 -5.33 -22.23 -5.50
N LEU A 4 -5.47 -21.04 -6.06
CA LEU A 4 -4.39 -20.39 -6.79
C LEU A 4 -3.40 -19.81 -5.76
N GLU A 5 -2.11 -19.97 -6.00
CA GLU A 5 -1.03 -19.58 -5.08
C GLU A 5 -0.28 -18.32 -5.54
N SER A 6 -0.53 -17.86 -6.78
CA SER A 6 0.19 -16.73 -7.34
C SER A 6 -0.66 -15.84 -8.28
N PRO A 7 -0.32 -14.55 -8.40
CA PRO A 7 -0.99 -13.61 -9.32
C PRO A 7 -0.89 -13.99 -10.79
N GLU A 8 0.18 -14.73 -11.13
CA GLU A 8 0.47 -15.26 -12.45
C GLU A 8 -0.58 -16.30 -12.88
N GLN A 9 -1.17 -17.03 -11.94
CA GLN A 9 -2.23 -18.00 -12.24
C GLN A 9 -3.56 -17.32 -12.56
N LEU A 10 -3.82 -16.14 -11.98
CA LEU A 10 -5.01 -15.35 -12.27
C LEU A 10 -4.92 -14.72 -13.66
N THR A 11 -3.74 -14.21 -14.02
CA THR A 11 -3.46 -13.72 -15.38
C THR A 11 -3.52 -14.84 -16.42
N GLN A 12 -2.97 -16.02 -16.12
CA GLN A 12 -3.10 -17.20 -17.00
C GLN A 12 -4.55 -17.66 -17.21
N LEU A 13 -5.39 -17.61 -16.17
CA LEU A 13 -6.82 -17.91 -16.30
C LEU A 13 -7.53 -16.92 -17.23
N VAL A 14 -7.23 -15.62 -17.11
CA VAL A 14 -7.76 -14.57 -17.99
C VAL A 14 -7.23 -14.72 -19.43
N ASP A 15 -6.01 -15.23 -19.61
CA ASP A 15 -5.44 -15.49 -20.94
C ASP A 15 -6.07 -16.69 -21.65
N VAL A 16 -6.46 -17.74 -20.91
CA VAL A 16 -7.20 -18.91 -21.45
C VAL A 16 -8.61 -18.52 -21.93
N LEU A 17 -9.16 -17.42 -21.42
CA LEU A 17 -10.48 -16.92 -21.80
C LEU A 17 -10.39 -16.15 -23.14
N VAL A 18 -11.10 -16.66 -24.16
CA VAL A 18 -11.20 -16.05 -25.50
C VAL A 18 -12.14 -14.85 -25.44
N MET A 19 -11.68 -13.76 -24.82
CA MET A 19 -12.37 -12.47 -24.79
C MET A 19 -11.82 -11.53 -25.87
N LYS A 20 -12.61 -10.55 -26.31
CA LYS A 20 -12.08 -9.47 -27.17
C LYS A 20 -11.14 -8.58 -26.36
N ALA A 21 -10.12 -8.02 -27.01
CA ALA A 21 -9.12 -7.18 -26.35
C ALA A 21 -9.75 -5.98 -25.58
N SER A 22 -10.87 -5.45 -26.06
CA SER A 22 -11.61 -4.37 -25.39
C SER A 22 -12.27 -4.82 -24.08
N GLU A 23 -12.81 -6.02 -24.03
CA GLU A 23 -13.48 -6.58 -22.85
C GLU A 23 -12.43 -6.96 -21.80
N LYS A 24 -11.31 -7.56 -22.21
CA LYS A 24 -10.14 -7.80 -21.34
C LYS A 24 -9.65 -6.51 -20.72
N HIS A 25 -9.52 -5.45 -21.53
CA HIS A 25 -9.07 -4.16 -21.03
C HIS A 25 -10.03 -3.55 -20.00
N ASP A 26 -11.34 -3.61 -20.23
CA ASP A 26 -12.33 -3.09 -19.27
C ASP A 26 -12.34 -3.90 -17.97
N LEU A 27 -12.28 -5.24 -18.06
CA LEU A 27 -12.18 -6.11 -16.90
C LEU A 27 -10.91 -5.80 -16.09
N ASN A 28 -9.75 -5.72 -16.74
CA ASN A 28 -8.48 -5.35 -16.12
C ASN A 28 -8.55 -3.97 -15.46
N ARG A 29 -9.23 -3.00 -16.10
CA ARG A 29 -9.46 -1.67 -15.51
C ARG A 29 -10.31 -1.72 -14.25
N ARG A 30 -11.39 -2.51 -14.24
CA ARG A 30 -12.25 -2.67 -13.05
C ARG A 30 -11.49 -3.35 -11.92
N MET A 31 -10.77 -4.43 -12.21
CA MET A 31 -9.93 -5.15 -11.25
C MET A 31 -8.83 -4.25 -10.65
N ALA A 32 -8.12 -3.49 -11.49
CA ALA A 32 -7.10 -2.54 -11.04
C ALA A 32 -7.66 -1.49 -10.08
N ASN A 33 -8.84 -0.96 -10.39
CA ASN A 33 -9.51 0.01 -9.53
C ASN A 33 -9.93 -0.61 -8.20
N ARG A 34 -10.44 -1.84 -8.20
CA ARG A 34 -10.81 -2.55 -6.97
C ARG A 34 -9.59 -2.84 -6.09
N ALA A 35 -8.50 -3.31 -6.69
CA ALA A 35 -7.24 -3.54 -5.99
C ALA A 35 -6.67 -2.23 -5.39
N ARG A 36 -6.70 -1.13 -6.15
CA ARG A 36 -6.32 0.19 -5.65
C ARG A 36 -7.17 0.63 -4.46
N GLN A 37 -8.48 0.43 -4.51
CA GLN A 37 -9.37 0.76 -3.40
C GLN A 37 -9.06 -0.08 -2.16
N PHE A 38 -8.81 -1.38 -2.33
CA PHE A 38 -8.42 -2.28 -1.25
C PHE A 38 -7.14 -1.78 -0.55
N PHE A 39 -6.07 -1.53 -1.30
CA PHE A 39 -4.82 -1.01 -0.72
C PHE A 39 -5.00 0.36 -0.07
N ARG A 40 -5.81 1.22 -0.67
CA ARG A 40 -6.12 2.53 -0.09
C ARG A 40 -6.83 2.40 1.26
N GLN A 41 -7.73 1.44 1.42
CA GLN A 41 -8.42 1.17 2.67
C GLN A 41 -7.45 0.62 3.72
N GLN A 42 -6.59 -0.33 3.36
CA GLN A 42 -5.58 -0.90 4.27
C GLN A 42 -4.59 0.18 4.76
N ILE A 43 -4.07 1.00 3.85
CA ILE A 43 -3.16 2.12 4.20
C ILE A 43 -3.86 3.12 5.12
N ARG A 44 -5.13 3.47 4.85
CA ARG A 44 -5.93 4.36 5.72
C ARG A 44 -6.21 3.75 7.09
N ALA A 45 -6.44 2.45 7.14
CA ALA A 45 -6.58 1.69 8.38
C ALA A 45 -5.24 1.51 9.11
N GLN A 46 -4.12 1.91 8.48
CA GLN A 46 -2.76 1.72 8.94
C GLN A 46 -2.43 0.26 9.21
N ARG A 47 -2.83 -0.62 8.29
CA ARG A 47 -2.63 -2.07 8.36
C ARG A 47 -1.83 -2.59 7.18
N ASP A 48 -0.97 -3.56 7.43
CA ASP A 48 -0.24 -4.26 6.38
C ASP A 48 -1.13 -5.27 5.64
N ILE A 49 -0.53 -5.96 4.66
CA ILE A 49 -1.21 -6.98 3.84
C ILE A 49 -1.71 -8.17 4.67
N ASP A 50 -1.08 -8.44 5.81
CA ASP A 50 -1.44 -9.51 6.74
C ASP A 50 -2.42 -9.02 7.82
N ASN A 51 -2.98 -7.81 7.63
CA ASN A 51 -3.92 -7.15 8.53
C ASN A 51 -3.31 -6.78 9.90
N ASN A 52 -1.99 -6.79 10.04
CA ASN A 52 -1.30 -6.33 11.25
C ASN A 52 -1.20 -4.81 11.26
N PRO A 53 -1.36 -4.16 12.43
CA PRO A 53 -1.22 -2.72 12.53
C PRO A 53 0.25 -2.28 12.34
N TYR A 54 0.49 -1.22 11.55
CA TYR A 54 1.84 -0.70 11.28
C TYR A 54 2.59 -0.22 12.53
N GLN A 55 1.87 0.17 13.59
CA GLN A 55 2.43 0.40 14.93
C GLN A 55 1.65 -0.41 15.96
N SER A 56 2.35 -1.05 16.89
CA SER A 56 1.73 -1.57 18.12
C SER A 56 1.12 -0.38 18.88
N ARG A 57 -0.21 -0.25 18.88
CA ARG A 57 -0.88 0.76 19.69
C ARG A 57 -0.67 0.41 21.15
N ARG A 58 0.16 1.17 21.86
CA ARG A 58 -0.11 1.37 23.29
C ARG A 58 -1.36 2.25 23.36
N PRO A 59 -2.42 1.85 24.09
CA PRO A 59 -3.55 2.74 24.32
C PRO A 59 -2.98 3.99 24.99
N THR A 60 -3.03 5.11 24.27
CA THR A 60 -2.54 6.37 24.81
C THR A 60 -3.63 6.86 25.75
N THR A 61 -3.38 6.77 27.04
CA THR A 61 -4.12 7.55 28.04
C THR A 61 -4.07 9.01 27.59
N GLN A 62 -5.24 9.54 27.25
CA GLN A 62 -5.58 10.94 26.94
C GLN A 62 -4.39 11.88 26.69
N LEU A 63 -4.15 12.20 25.41
CA LEU A 63 -3.52 13.46 25.05
C LEU A 63 -4.63 14.33 24.44
N ASP A 64 -4.99 15.34 25.21
CA ASP A 64 -5.86 16.44 24.86
C ASP A 64 -5.31 17.22 23.65
N ASP A 65 -6.19 17.96 22.97
CA ASP A 65 -5.97 18.83 21.82
C ASP A 65 -5.72 18.18 20.44
N GLY A 66 -6.84 17.86 19.76
CA GLY A 66 -7.15 18.24 18.37
C GLY A 66 -6.29 17.74 17.19
N ALA A 67 -5.07 17.28 17.42
CA ALA A 67 -4.18 16.77 16.39
C ALA A 67 -4.56 15.31 16.09
N ASN A 68 -5.43 15.11 15.11
CA ASN A 68 -5.71 13.79 14.54
C ASN A 68 -4.40 13.19 13.98
N LYS A 69 -3.65 12.47 14.82
CA LYS A 69 -2.55 11.56 14.42
C LYS A 69 -3.02 10.41 13.51
N LYS A 70 -4.29 10.45 13.08
CA LYS A 70 -4.95 9.49 12.19
C LYS A 70 -4.47 9.61 10.73
N ASP A 71 -3.77 10.68 10.36
CA ASP A 71 -3.34 10.95 8.98
C ASP A 71 -1.90 10.52 8.64
N MET A 72 -1.28 9.68 9.48
CA MET A 72 -0.03 9.02 9.10
C MET A 72 -0.30 8.17 7.84
N LEU A 73 0.51 8.37 6.78
CA LEU A 73 0.44 7.66 5.49
C LEU A 73 -0.67 8.08 4.52
N MET A 74 -1.38 9.19 4.76
CA MET A 74 -2.33 9.75 3.76
C MET A 74 -1.67 10.04 2.40
N GLY A 75 -0.39 10.46 2.41
CA GLY A 75 0.40 10.64 1.18
C GLY A 75 0.57 9.35 0.36
N PHE A 76 0.65 8.19 1.01
CA PHE A 76 0.73 6.89 0.33
C PHE A 76 -0.58 6.55 -0.37
N ALA A 77 -1.71 6.72 0.32
CA ALA A 77 -3.04 6.51 -0.25
C ALA A 77 -3.28 7.42 -1.47
N GLN A 78 -2.79 8.66 -1.45
CA GLN A 78 -2.87 9.58 -2.57
C GLN A 78 -1.90 9.25 -3.72
N ALA A 79 -0.76 8.64 -3.42
CA ALA A 79 0.27 8.27 -4.39
C ALA A 79 -0.05 6.98 -5.17
N LEU A 80 -1.06 6.21 -4.76
CA LEU A 80 -1.50 5.00 -5.46
C LEU A 80 -1.95 5.31 -6.89
N ARG A 81 -1.37 4.58 -7.84
CA ARG A 81 -1.67 4.63 -9.28
C ARG A 81 -1.93 3.22 -9.80
N THR A 82 -2.75 3.14 -10.83
CA THR A 82 -3.04 1.92 -11.57
C THR A 82 -2.45 2.04 -12.96
N ARG A 83 -2.02 0.92 -13.53
CA ARG A 83 -1.74 0.74 -14.96
C ARG A 83 -2.51 -0.46 -15.45
N THR A 84 -3.07 -0.37 -16.65
CA THR A 84 -3.95 -1.39 -17.21
C THR A 84 -3.61 -1.59 -18.67
N SER A 85 -3.49 -2.84 -19.08
CA SER A 85 -3.34 -3.27 -20.47
C SER A 85 -4.41 -4.32 -20.78
N ASP A 86 -4.39 -4.82 -22.01
CA ASP A 86 -5.10 -6.01 -22.47
C ASP A 86 -4.60 -7.30 -21.80
N ILE A 87 -3.30 -7.37 -21.49
CA ILE A 87 -2.65 -8.54 -20.86
C ILE A 87 -2.86 -8.57 -19.34
N GLY A 88 -3.02 -7.41 -18.69
CA GLY A 88 -3.22 -7.41 -17.23
C GLY A 88 -3.31 -6.02 -16.62
N PHE A 89 -3.09 -5.96 -15.32
CA PHE A 89 -3.09 -4.70 -14.58
C PHE A 89 -2.08 -4.70 -13.44
N GLU A 90 -1.69 -3.48 -13.04
CA GLU A 90 -0.74 -3.24 -11.97
C GLU A 90 -1.25 -2.12 -11.05
N VAL A 91 -0.91 -2.21 -9.77
CA VAL A 91 -1.12 -1.15 -8.78
C VAL A 91 0.18 -0.85 -8.08
N GLY A 92 0.57 0.43 -8.03
CA GLY A 92 1.82 0.85 -7.43
C GLY A 92 1.78 2.27 -6.86
N LEU A 93 2.87 2.66 -6.20
CA LEU A 93 3.07 4.00 -5.64
C LEU A 93 3.94 4.83 -6.58
N LYS A 94 3.56 6.09 -6.81
CA LYS A 94 4.33 7.02 -7.64
C LYS A 94 5.17 7.98 -6.79
N GLY A 95 6.37 8.32 -7.27
CA GLY A 95 7.22 9.38 -6.73
C GLY A 95 7.87 9.01 -5.40
N THR A 96 8.06 9.99 -4.52
CA THR A 96 8.72 9.83 -3.21
C THR A 96 8.05 8.77 -2.35
N ALA A 97 6.71 8.64 -2.40
CA ALA A 97 6.00 7.60 -1.69
C ALA A 97 6.37 6.18 -2.18
N GLY A 98 6.70 6.01 -3.47
CA GLY A 98 7.18 4.74 -3.99
C GLY A 98 8.57 4.38 -3.47
N VAL A 99 9.46 5.37 -3.37
CA VAL A 99 10.81 5.19 -2.79
C VAL A 99 10.71 4.80 -1.32
N ILE A 100 9.91 5.54 -0.54
CA ILE A 100 9.71 5.27 0.89
C ILE A 100 9.02 3.91 1.08
N GLY A 101 8.04 3.58 0.24
CA GLY A 101 7.36 2.27 0.27
C GLY A 101 8.31 1.10 0.01
N ARG A 102 9.24 1.26 -0.93
CA ARG A 102 10.28 0.28 -1.20
C ARG A 102 11.21 0.10 0.00
N GLU A 103 11.70 1.20 0.59
CA GLU A 103 12.57 1.12 1.79
C GLU A 103 11.90 0.45 2.99
N HIS A 104 10.59 0.68 3.18
CA HIS A 104 9.81 -0.02 4.20
C HIS A 104 9.58 -1.50 3.89
N ASN A 105 9.42 -1.87 2.61
CA ASN A 105 9.30 -3.27 2.21
C ASN A 105 10.62 -4.03 2.40
N GLU A 106 11.75 -3.38 2.11
CA GLU A 106 13.09 -3.96 2.18
C GLU A 106 13.69 -3.93 3.61
N GLY A 107 13.27 -2.98 4.45
CA GLY A 107 13.75 -2.81 5.82
C GLY A 107 15.09 -2.07 5.87
N ALA A 108 15.07 -0.75 5.66
CA ALA A 108 16.29 0.07 5.66
C ALA A 108 16.80 0.42 7.08
N GLN A 109 18.12 0.52 7.24
CA GLN A 109 18.75 1.19 8.39
C GLN A 109 19.09 2.64 8.00
N LEU A 110 18.47 3.61 8.67
CA LEU A 110 18.72 5.03 8.46
C LEU A 110 19.70 5.54 9.50
N SER A 111 20.81 6.12 9.04
CA SER A 111 21.77 6.83 9.90
C SER A 111 21.49 8.32 9.83
N PHE A 112 21.19 8.95 10.96
CA PHE A 112 20.98 10.40 11.02
C PHE A 112 21.76 11.02 12.17
N THR A 113 22.12 12.29 12.01
CA THR A 113 22.84 13.03 13.05
C THR A 113 21.83 13.90 13.78
N THR A 114 21.70 13.72 15.10
CA THR A 114 20.83 14.55 15.94
C THR A 114 21.63 15.15 17.09
N ARG A 115 21.17 16.28 17.63
CA ARG A 115 21.78 16.88 18.81
C ARG A 115 21.15 16.29 20.07
N VAL A 116 21.94 15.56 20.86
CA VAL A 116 21.52 15.03 22.16
C VAL A 116 21.62 16.15 23.19
N ASN A 117 20.56 16.34 23.99
CA ASN A 117 20.39 17.45 24.93
C ASN A 117 20.39 18.85 24.28
N GLY A 118 20.08 18.93 22.99
CA GLY A 118 19.78 20.19 22.30
C GLY A 118 18.30 20.52 22.35
N PHE A 119 17.94 21.76 22.04
CA PHE A 119 16.55 22.20 21.86
C PHE A 119 16.35 22.72 20.43
N PHE A 120 15.14 22.57 19.91
CA PHE A 120 14.78 23.15 18.62
C PHE A 120 14.34 24.60 18.81
N ASP A 121 15.08 25.54 18.23
CA ASP A 121 14.72 26.96 18.23
C ASP A 121 13.81 27.25 17.03
N SER A 122 12.52 27.42 17.29
CA SER A 122 11.52 27.71 16.26
C SER A 122 11.68 29.08 15.59
N LYS A 123 12.41 30.04 16.21
CA LYS A 123 12.66 31.36 15.63
C LYS A 123 13.72 31.32 14.54
N VAL A 124 14.70 30.43 14.68
CA VAL A 124 15.82 30.25 13.73
C VAL A 124 15.60 29.02 12.83
N GLY A 125 14.66 28.15 13.18
CA GLY A 125 14.35 26.93 12.44
C GLY A 125 15.45 25.87 12.55
N GLN A 126 16.25 25.89 13.61
CA GLN A 126 17.43 25.04 13.76
C GLN A 126 17.56 24.47 15.19
N TRP A 127 18.20 23.31 15.31
CA TRP A 127 18.58 22.71 16.59
C TRP A 127 19.81 23.41 17.17
N GLN A 128 19.68 23.98 18.36
CA GLN A 128 20.74 24.68 19.08
C GLN A 128 21.10 23.96 20.39
N GLY A 129 22.30 24.23 20.91
CA GLY A 129 22.86 23.52 22.07
C GLY A 129 23.13 22.04 21.81
N GLY A 130 23.48 21.26 22.84
CA GLY A 130 23.68 19.80 22.76
C GLY A 130 24.91 19.32 21.97
N VAL A 131 25.15 18.00 22.02
CA VAL A 131 26.25 17.32 21.32
C VAL A 131 25.72 16.64 20.06
N LEU A 132 26.37 16.85 18.92
CA LEU A 132 26.06 16.15 17.68
C LEU A 132 26.40 14.66 17.83
N THR A 133 25.38 13.81 17.81
CA THR A 133 25.52 12.36 17.91
C THR A 133 24.91 11.71 16.67
N LYS A 134 25.68 10.83 16.03
CA LYS A 134 25.16 9.94 14.98
C LYS A 134 24.34 8.84 15.64
N ARG A 135 23.09 8.69 15.21
CA ARG A 135 22.20 7.61 15.63
C ARG A 135 21.79 6.78 14.41
N SER A 136 21.61 5.50 14.64
CA SER A 136 21.07 4.55 13.67
C SER A 136 19.65 4.17 14.08
N TYR A 137 18.71 4.26 13.15
CA TYR A 137 17.34 3.78 13.30
C TYR A 137 17.10 2.64 12.32
N HIS A 138 16.65 1.49 12.82
CA HIS A 138 16.18 0.41 11.97
C HIS A 138 14.69 0.60 11.69
N MET A 139 14.36 0.77 10.41
CA MET A 139 12.98 0.97 10.00
C MET A 139 12.22 -0.37 10.06
N PRO A 140 11.03 -0.42 10.69
CA PRO A 140 10.25 -1.65 10.73
C PRO A 140 9.78 -2.01 9.32
N LYS A 141 9.91 -3.30 8.97
CA LYS A 141 9.39 -3.84 7.72
C LYS A 141 7.87 -3.66 7.67
N ARG A 142 7.36 -3.01 6.63
CA ARG A 142 5.93 -2.78 6.43
C ARG A 142 5.58 -2.98 4.97
N THR A 143 4.75 -3.99 4.68
CA THR A 143 4.29 -4.24 3.33
C THR A 143 3.01 -3.44 3.06
N PHE A 144 3.13 -2.39 2.24
CA PHE A 144 1.99 -1.49 1.93
C PHE A 144 1.06 -2.00 0.82
N ILE A 145 1.62 -2.77 -0.12
CA ILE A 145 0.94 -3.31 -1.30
C ILE A 145 1.40 -4.75 -1.47
N GLY A 146 0.46 -5.65 -1.72
CA GLY A 146 0.75 -7.06 -1.97
C GLY A 146 -0.52 -7.86 -2.21
N TRP A 147 -0.36 -9.05 -2.77
CA TRP A 147 -1.48 -9.96 -3.00
C TRP A 147 -1.90 -10.61 -1.69
N THR A 148 -3.19 -10.53 -1.39
CA THR A 148 -3.79 -11.16 -0.20
C THR A 148 -4.88 -12.13 -0.65
N PRO A 149 -5.14 -13.21 0.12
CA PRO A 149 -6.22 -14.14 -0.22
C PRO A 149 -7.59 -13.47 -0.28
N GLN A 150 -7.82 -12.39 0.48
CA GLN A 150 -9.05 -11.62 0.43
C GLN A 150 -9.18 -10.87 -0.90
N LEU A 151 -8.13 -10.13 -1.29
CA LEU A 151 -8.14 -9.38 -2.55
C LEU A 151 -8.31 -10.32 -3.74
N GLU A 152 -7.61 -11.45 -3.73
CA GLU A 152 -7.71 -12.45 -4.78
C GLU A 152 -9.13 -13.00 -4.95
N LYS A 153 -9.80 -13.37 -3.84
CA LYS A 153 -11.20 -13.81 -3.87
C LYS A 153 -12.14 -12.75 -4.44
N GLU A 154 -11.94 -11.48 -4.06
CA GLU A 154 -12.75 -10.37 -4.58
C GLU A 154 -12.55 -10.21 -6.10
N LEU A 155 -11.31 -10.31 -6.59
CA LEU A 155 -11.01 -10.18 -8.01
C LEU A 155 -11.50 -11.39 -8.82
N LEU A 156 -11.41 -12.61 -8.29
CA LEU A 156 -11.98 -13.80 -8.91
C LEU A 156 -13.50 -13.73 -8.99
N ALA A 157 -14.17 -13.21 -7.95
CA ALA A 157 -15.62 -13.00 -7.98
C ALA A 157 -16.00 -11.98 -9.07
N MET A 158 -15.26 -10.88 -9.20
CA MET A 158 -15.47 -9.91 -10.29
C MET A 158 -15.26 -10.51 -11.68
N ALA A 159 -14.28 -11.40 -11.83
CA ALA A 159 -14.08 -12.14 -13.08
C ALA A 159 -15.30 -13.01 -13.37
N ALA A 160 -15.73 -13.82 -12.40
CA ALA A 160 -16.85 -14.74 -12.56
C ALA A 160 -18.18 -14.02 -12.86
N GLU A 161 -18.45 -12.89 -12.19
CA GLU A 161 -19.64 -12.06 -12.45
C GLU A 161 -19.67 -11.52 -13.88
N HIS A 162 -18.51 -11.12 -14.42
CA HIS A 162 -18.41 -10.64 -15.80
C HIS A 162 -18.83 -11.73 -16.80
N PHE A 163 -18.39 -12.98 -16.58
CA PHE A 163 -18.72 -14.10 -17.46
C PHE A 163 -20.18 -14.55 -17.32
N ALA A 164 -20.73 -14.56 -16.11
CA ALA A 164 -22.15 -14.90 -15.90
C ALA A 164 -23.10 -13.93 -16.63
N LEU A 165 -22.66 -12.67 -16.83
CA LEU A 165 -23.41 -11.68 -17.62
C LEU A 165 -23.26 -11.89 -19.13
N GLU A 166 -22.10 -12.34 -19.62
CA GLU A 166 -21.88 -12.66 -21.03
C GLU A 166 -22.65 -13.92 -21.47
N ASP A 167 -22.69 -14.97 -20.64
CA ASP A 167 -23.44 -16.21 -20.94
C ASP A 167 -24.96 -15.99 -20.98
N ALA A 168 -25.47 -14.91 -20.38
CA ALA A 168 -26.89 -14.59 -20.30
C ALA A 168 -27.39 -13.71 -21.46
N THR A 169 -26.49 -13.20 -22.31
CA THR A 169 -26.78 -12.33 -23.48
C THR A 169 -26.59 -13.05 -24.80
#